data_AF-A0A147DT85-F1
#
_entry.id   AF-A0A147DT85-F1
#
_cell.length_a   1.000
_cell.length_b   1.000
_cell.length_c   1.000
_cell.angle_alpha   90.00
_cell.angle_beta   90.00
_cell.angle_gamma   90.00
#
_symmetry.space_group_name_H-M   'P 1'
#
loop_
_entity.id
_entity.type
_entity.pdbx_description
1 polymer ?
#
loop_
_entity_poly.entity_id
_entity_poly.type
_entity_poly.pdbx_seq_one_letter_code
_entity_poly.pdbx_strand_id
1 'polypeptide(L)'
;MLQLLSLTLAYDDTRFFGSVMFTDPDHPDDKPDTVLIDHADEPPWFRLTNVDPDSQDLTVPAMVEADRIMRFILRYTPDRIGRTAADFPQS
;
A
#
# COMPACT_ATOMS: atom_id res chain seq x y z
N MET A 1 -3.11 -14.09 -11.53
CA MET A 1 -2.69 -12.65 -11.59
C MET A 1 -3.45 -11.91 -10.51
N LEU A 2 -2.76 -11.21 -9.60
CA LEU A 2 -3.43 -10.56 -8.47
C LEU A 2 -4.43 -9.49 -8.92
N GLN A 3 -5.62 -9.52 -8.32
CA GLN A 3 -6.66 -8.49 -8.46
C GLN A 3 -6.88 -7.81 -7.13
N LEU A 4 -7.05 -6.48 -7.16
CA LEU A 4 -7.39 -5.71 -5.98
C LEU A 4 -8.76 -6.14 -5.46
N LEU A 5 -8.77 -6.74 -4.28
CA LEU A 5 -9.99 -7.14 -3.58
C LEU A 5 -10.51 -6.00 -2.70
N SER A 6 -9.61 -5.36 -1.96
CA SER A 6 -9.95 -4.26 -1.06
C SER A 6 -8.74 -3.36 -0.83
N LEU A 7 -8.99 -2.06 -0.71
CA LEU A 7 -8.05 -1.07 -0.18
C LEU A 7 -8.74 -0.30 0.93
N THR A 8 -8.18 -0.34 2.11
CA THR A 8 -8.63 0.47 3.26
C THR A 8 -7.48 1.32 3.72
N LEU A 9 -7.71 2.62 3.82
CA LEU A 9 -6.77 3.58 4.38
C LEU A 9 -7.52 4.47 5.36
N ALA A 10 -6.95 4.61 6.55
CA ALA A 10 -7.39 5.51 7.60
C ALA A 10 -6.33 6.60 7.78
N TYR A 11 -6.81 7.80 8.06
CA TYR A 11 -6.00 9.01 8.07
C TYR A 11 -6.27 9.81 9.33
N ASP A 12 -5.22 10.43 9.85
CA ASP A 12 -5.30 11.66 10.63
C ASP A 12 -4.61 12.80 9.86
N ASP A 13 -4.58 14.00 10.43
CA ASP A 13 -4.00 15.18 9.78
C ASP A 13 -2.52 15.02 9.36
N THR A 14 -1.81 14.03 9.90
CA THR A 14 -0.35 13.88 9.76
C THR A 14 0.12 12.46 9.38
N ARG A 15 -0.69 11.43 9.62
CA ARG A 15 -0.36 10.01 9.51
C ARG A 15 -1.47 9.23 8.84
N PHE A 16 -1.11 8.06 8.36
CA PHE A 16 -2.05 7.09 7.82
C PHE A 16 -1.66 5.66 8.17
N PHE A 17 -2.64 4.78 8.12
CA PHE A 17 -2.43 3.34 8.21
C PHE A 17 -3.53 2.63 7.43
N GLY A 18 -3.30 1.38 7.08
CA GLY A 18 -4.32 0.62 6.39
C GLY A 18 -3.83 -0.73 5.89
N SER A 19 -4.55 -1.23 4.91
CA SER A 19 -4.25 -2.51 4.30
C SER A 19 -4.74 -2.54 2.86
N VAL A 20 -4.00 -3.25 2.03
CA VAL A 20 -4.44 -3.67 0.70
C VAL A 20 -4.54 -5.19 0.68
N MET A 21 -5.62 -5.69 0.08
CA MET A 21 -5.88 -7.10 -0.08
C MET A 21 -6.01 -7.44 -1.56
N PHE A 22 -5.37 -8.53 -1.96
CA PHE A 22 -5.42 -9.05 -3.31
C PHE A 22 -5.97 -10.48 -3.31
N THR A 23 -6.72 -10.81 -4.35
CA THR A 23 -7.18 -12.16 -4.63
C THR A 23 -6.51 -12.66 -5.91
N ASP A 24 -6.25 -13.96 -5.99
CA ASP A 24 -5.88 -14.60 -7.25
C ASP A 24 -7.14 -15.22 -7.88
N PRO A 25 -7.63 -14.71 -9.03
CA PRO A 25 -8.84 -15.23 -9.66
C PRO A 25 -8.74 -16.69 -10.11
N ASP A 26 -7.51 -17.16 -10.34
CA ASP A 26 -7.22 -18.54 -10.71
C ASP A 26 -7.32 -19.49 -9.50
N HIS A 27 -7.23 -18.95 -8.29
CA HIS A 27 -7.32 -19.67 -7.01
C HIS A 27 -8.23 -18.91 -6.02
N PRO A 28 -9.54 -18.78 -6.31
CA PRO A 28 -10.44 -17.89 -5.57
C PRO A 28 -10.72 -18.32 -4.12
N ASP A 29 -10.42 -19.57 -3.78
CA ASP A 29 -10.56 -20.12 -2.42
C ASP A 29 -9.30 -19.92 -1.57
N ASP A 30 -8.19 -19.46 -2.17
CA ASP A 30 -6.98 -19.15 -1.43
C ASP A 30 -7.19 -17.94 -0.53
N LYS A 31 -6.48 -17.93 0.61
CA LYS A 31 -6.47 -16.78 1.50
C LYS A 31 -5.97 -15.54 0.71
N PRO A 32 -6.66 -14.39 0.77
CA PRO A 32 -6.19 -13.18 0.13
C PRO A 32 -4.81 -12.75 0.63
N ASP A 33 -3.94 -12.39 -0.30
CA ASP A 33 -2.68 -11.73 0.01
C ASP A 33 -2.99 -10.38 0.64
N THR A 34 -2.48 -10.16 1.85
CA THR A 34 -2.75 -8.94 2.61
C THR A 34 -1.46 -8.24 2.94
N VAL A 35 -1.34 -6.98 2.54
CA VAL A 35 -0.21 -6.11 2.86
C VAL A 35 -0.71 -4.99 3.75
N LEU A 36 -0.09 -4.86 4.92
CA LEU A 36 -0.28 -3.74 5.83
C LEU A 36 0.50 -2.53 5.33
N ILE A 37 -0.09 -1.36 5.50
CA ILE A 37 0.46 -0.08 5.10
C ILE A 37 0.54 0.77 6.35
N ASP A 38 1.75 1.16 6.74
CA ASP A 38 1.98 2.09 7.84
C ASP A 38 2.63 3.37 7.33
N HIS A 39 2.34 4.49 7.99
CA HIS A 39 3.09 5.72 7.77
C HIS A 39 4.58 5.54 8.14
N ALA A 40 5.45 6.14 7.35
CA ALA A 40 6.87 6.30 7.69
C ALA A 40 7.23 7.79 7.72
N ASP A 41 8.09 8.18 8.66
CA ASP A 41 8.52 9.57 8.80
C ASP A 41 9.52 10.00 7.71
N GLU A 42 10.10 9.03 6.98
CA GLU A 42 11.06 9.25 5.90
C GLU A 42 10.54 8.77 4.54
N PRO A 43 10.96 9.38 3.41
CA PRO A 43 10.59 8.93 2.07
C PRO A 43 10.89 7.43 1.88
N PRO A 44 9.95 6.63 1.34
CA PRO A 44 8.75 7.04 0.60
C PRO A 44 7.49 7.36 1.43
N TRP A 45 7.63 7.61 2.74
CA TRP A 45 6.58 7.97 3.71
C TRP A 45 5.53 6.90 4.00
N PHE A 46 5.79 5.68 3.54
CA PHE A 46 5.07 4.49 3.96
C PHE A 46 6.04 3.33 4.14
N ARG A 47 5.61 2.37 4.96
CA ARG A 47 6.18 1.04 5.08
C ARG A 47 5.13 0.02 4.70
N LEU A 48 5.56 -1.00 3.95
CA LEU A 48 4.74 -2.15 3.63
C LEU A 48 5.17 -3.34 4.48
N THR A 49 4.22 -4.14 4.94
CA THR A 49 4.49 -5.37 5.69
C THR A 49 3.50 -6.43 5.24
N ASN A 50 4.00 -7.55 4.72
CA ASN A 50 3.11 -8.66 4.37
C ASN A 50 2.55 -9.25 5.67
N VAL A 51 1.28 -9.66 5.70
CA VAL A 51 0.73 -10.35 6.87
C VAL A 51 1.29 -11.77 6.98
N ASP A 52 1.69 -12.36 5.86
CA ASP A 52 2.42 -13.62 5.83
C ASP A 52 3.92 -13.39 6.16
N PRO A 53 4.42 -13.87 7.32
CA PRO A 53 5.82 -13.67 7.71
C PRO A 53 6.81 -14.39 6.80
N ASP A 54 6.38 -15.42 6.05
CA ASP A 54 7.25 -16.15 5.13
C ASP A 54 7.38 -15.42 3.77
N SER A 55 6.53 -14.40 3.54
CA SER A 55 6.41 -13.64 2.29
C SER A 55 6.78 -12.16 2.44
N GLN A 56 7.74 -11.85 3.32
CA GLN A 56 8.23 -10.48 3.55
C GLN A 56 9.14 -9.93 2.46
N ASP A 57 9.50 -10.74 1.46
CA ASP A 57 10.30 -10.29 0.32
C ASP A 57 9.53 -9.22 -0.47
N LEU A 58 10.16 -8.05 -0.67
CA LEU A 58 9.59 -6.91 -1.40
C LEU A 58 9.32 -7.22 -2.88
N THR A 59 9.88 -8.31 -3.40
CA THR A 59 9.64 -8.77 -4.77
C THR A 59 8.40 -9.66 -4.91
N VAL A 60 7.76 -10.04 -3.79
CA VAL A 60 6.48 -10.78 -3.81
C VAL A 60 5.43 -9.93 -4.52
N PRO A 61 4.63 -10.51 -5.44
CA PRO A 61 3.69 -9.74 -6.26
C PRO A 61 2.77 -8.79 -5.48
N ALA A 62 2.25 -9.23 -4.33
CA ALA A 62 1.40 -8.40 -3.48
C ALA A 62 2.13 -7.16 -2.94
N MET A 63 3.40 -7.29 -2.56
CA MET A 63 4.22 -6.18 -2.07
C MET A 63 4.52 -5.16 -3.18
N VAL A 64 4.81 -5.66 -4.39
CA VAL A 64 5.07 -4.82 -5.57
C VAL A 64 3.83 -4.02 -5.97
N GLU A 65 2.66 -4.66 -6.04
CA GLU A 65 1.42 -3.98 -6.39
C GLU A 65 0.95 -3.02 -5.28
N ALA A 66 1.17 -3.36 -4.01
CA ALA A 66 0.92 -2.46 -2.89
C ALA A 66 1.79 -1.18 -2.97
N ASP A 67 3.09 -1.30 -3.26
CA ASP A 67 3.99 -0.16 -3.45
C ASP A 67 3.52 0.73 -4.60
N ARG A 68 3.13 0.11 -5.72
CA ARG A 68 2.62 0.84 -6.88
C ARG A 68 1.34 1.63 -6.57
N ILE A 69 0.39 1.03 -5.86
CA ILE A 69 -0.85 1.69 -5.43
C ILE A 69 -0.53 2.86 -4.51
N MET A 70 0.35 2.68 -3.53
CA MET A 70 0.71 3.76 -2.60
C MET A 70 1.41 4.92 -3.30
N ARG A 71 2.36 4.65 -4.21
CA ARG A 71 3.00 5.69 -5.02
C ARG A 71 1.99 6.44 -5.90
N PHE A 72 0.99 5.76 -6.44
CA PHE A 72 -0.09 6.39 -7.20
C PHE A 72 -0.92 7.34 -6.32
N ILE A 73 -1.33 6.89 -5.13
CA ILE A 73 -2.12 7.70 -4.18
C ILE A 73 -1.33 8.94 -3.73
N LEU A 74 -0.06 8.76 -3.38
CA LEU A 74 0.86 9.83 -3.02
C LEU A 74 1.02 10.86 -4.14
N ARG A 75 1.11 10.40 -5.39
CA ARG A 75 1.32 11.28 -6.54
C ARG A 75 0.08 12.09 -6.91
N TYR A 76 -1.09 11.46 -6.92
CA TYR A 76 -2.29 12.04 -7.54
C TYR A 76 -3.35 12.52 -6.54
N THR A 77 -3.28 12.06 -5.30
CA THR A 77 -4.19 12.49 -4.23
C THR A 77 -3.44 12.70 -2.91
N PRO A 78 -2.37 13.52 -2.89
CA PRO A 78 -1.56 13.73 -1.68
C PRO A 78 -2.38 14.30 -0.51
N ASP A 79 -3.36 15.13 -0.82
CA ASP A 79 -4.28 15.75 0.16
C ASP A 79 -5.15 14.71 0.87
N ARG A 80 -5.40 13.53 0.27
CA ARG A 80 -6.12 12.44 0.94
C ARG A 80 -5.34 11.81 2.08
N ILE A 81 -4.03 12.03 2.15
CA ILE A 81 -3.15 11.44 3.15
C ILE A 81 -2.56 12.48 4.11
N GLY A 82 -3.19 13.65 4.21
CA GLY A 82 -2.71 14.76 5.05
C GLY A 82 -1.47 15.45 4.50
N ARG A 83 -1.18 15.32 3.20
CA ARG A 83 0.00 15.91 2.55
C ARG A 83 -0.38 16.87 1.45
N THR A 84 0.51 17.78 1.13
CA THR A 84 0.36 18.70 0.01
C THR A 84 1.24 18.27 -1.15
N ALA A 85 0.89 18.66 -2.37
CA ALA A 85 1.74 18.40 -3.54
C ALA A 85 3.18 18.97 -3.41
N ALA A 86 3.40 19.95 -2.52
CA ALA A 86 4.71 20.52 -2.23
C ALA A 86 5.62 19.58 -1.42
N ASP A 87 5.07 18.58 -0.73
CA ASP A 87 5.82 17.62 0.08
C ASP A 87 6.51 16.54 -0.79
N PHE A 88 6.20 16.48 -2.09
CA PHE A 88 6.69 15.46 -3.02
C PHE A 88 7.79 16.00 -3.94
N PRO A 89 8.89 15.24 -4.16
CA PRO A 89 9.88 15.61 -5.15
C PRO A 89 9.22 15.78 -6.53
N GLN A 90 9.38 16.95 -7.12
CA GLN A 90 8.89 17.22 -8.47
C GLN A 90 9.90 16.64 -9.46
N SER A 91 9.76 15.36 -9.78
CA SER A 91 10.44 14.73 -10.92
C SER A 91 9.71 15.03 -12.22
#